data_AF-A0A135WAN1-F1
#
_entry.id   AF-A0A135WAN1-F1
#
_cell.length_a   1.000
_cell.length_b   1.000
_cell.length_c   1.000
_cell.angle_alpha   90.00
_cell.angle_beta   90.00
_cell.angle_gamma   90.00
#
_symmetry.space_group_name_H-M   'P 1'
#
loop_
_entity.id
_entity.type
_entity.pdbx_description
1 polymer ?
#
loop_
_entity_poly.entity_id
_entity_poly.type
_entity_poly.pdbx_seq_one_letter_code
_entity_poly.pdbx_strand_id
1 'polypeptide(L)'
;MKIPVMEVFGPTIQGEGMVIGQKTMFVRTAGCDYSCAWCDSSFTWDGTGKSVSKRPQEIIDELKTIGGQSFSHVTISGGNPALHKGIGELVDLCHAEGWKVAVETQATFWQDWLLKIDDITLSPKPPSSKMITDFDKLDLFMEKLSDTNASLKIVIFDEEDFKFAEEVHLRYPSVPFYLQVGNDDTTTTDDAVLIPHLLKRFEWLIDLAVASPIMNDVKVLPQLHALVWGNRRGV
;
A
#
# COMPACT_ATOMS: atom_id res chain seq x y z
N MET A 1 -6.69 -17.12 -13.89
CA MET A 1 -5.44 -16.68 -14.60
C MET A 1 -4.27 -16.74 -13.63
N LYS A 2 -3.02 -16.97 -14.08
CA LYS A 2 -1.87 -16.98 -13.16
C LYS A 2 -1.45 -15.57 -12.72
N ILE A 3 -0.93 -15.46 -11.50
CA ILE A 3 -0.42 -14.23 -10.87
C ILE A 3 1.09 -14.42 -10.60
N PRO A 4 1.96 -13.45 -10.94
CA PRO A 4 3.36 -13.51 -10.57
C PRO A 4 3.53 -13.09 -9.11
N VAL A 5 3.79 -14.05 -8.22
CA VAL A 5 3.89 -13.82 -6.77
C VAL A 5 5.35 -13.78 -6.34
N MET A 6 5.73 -12.72 -5.62
CA MET A 6 7.06 -12.52 -5.03
C MET A 6 7.13 -13.12 -3.63
N GLU A 7 6.12 -12.84 -2.79
CA GLU A 7 6.10 -13.25 -1.39
C GLU A 7 4.67 -13.59 -0.96
N VAL A 8 4.54 -14.61 -0.11
CA VAL A 8 3.34 -14.89 0.69
C VAL A 8 3.80 -15.08 2.13
N PHE A 9 3.29 -14.27 3.05
CA PHE A 9 3.74 -14.29 4.45
C PHE A 9 2.65 -13.80 5.41
N GLY A 10 2.92 -13.96 6.71
CA GLY A 10 2.01 -13.64 7.81
C GLY A 10 1.71 -14.87 8.69
N PRO A 11 0.73 -14.79 9.60
CA PRO A 11 -0.04 -13.60 9.93
C PRO A 11 0.86 -12.53 10.55
N THR A 12 0.68 -11.29 10.12
CA THR A 12 1.30 -10.09 10.71
C THR A 12 0.24 -9.01 10.88
N ILE A 13 0.63 -7.75 11.11
CA ILE A 13 -0.23 -6.57 11.11
C ILE A 13 -0.01 -5.72 9.87
N GLN A 14 -1.09 -5.15 9.33
CA GLN A 14 -0.99 -4.06 8.37
C GLN A 14 -0.29 -2.88 9.07
N GLY A 15 0.82 -2.41 8.50
CA GLY A 15 1.61 -1.33 9.10
C GLY A 15 1.18 0.08 8.69
N GLU A 16 0.25 0.20 7.75
CA GLU A 16 -0.03 1.46 7.05
C GLU A 16 -1.52 1.70 6.77
N GLY A 17 -1.87 2.95 6.47
CA GLY A 17 -3.14 3.32 5.86
C GLY A 17 -4.38 3.06 6.72
N MET A 18 -5.51 2.86 6.04
CA MET A 18 -6.84 2.85 6.66
C MET A 18 -7.10 1.71 7.64
N VAL A 19 -6.41 0.59 7.47
CA VAL A 19 -6.52 -0.61 8.32
C VAL A 19 -5.23 -0.89 9.10
N ILE A 20 -4.45 0.14 9.42
CA ILE A 20 -3.26 0.03 10.28
C ILE A 20 -3.55 -0.74 11.58
N GLY A 21 -2.69 -1.70 11.92
CA GLY A 21 -2.83 -2.62 13.05
C GLY A 21 -3.68 -3.88 12.79
N GLN A 22 -4.38 -3.97 11.65
CA GLN A 22 -5.19 -5.15 11.31
C GLN A 22 -4.32 -6.39 11.14
N LYS A 23 -4.63 -7.49 11.84
CA LYS A 23 -3.97 -8.78 11.61
C LYS A 23 -4.31 -9.31 10.21
N THR A 24 -3.31 -9.56 9.37
CA THR A 24 -3.47 -9.91 7.96
C THR A 24 -2.40 -10.89 7.49
N MET A 25 -2.71 -11.67 6.46
CA MET A 25 -1.71 -12.26 5.58
C MET A 25 -1.33 -11.26 4.49
N PHE A 26 -0.18 -11.43 3.85
CA PHE A 26 0.26 -10.63 2.70
C PHE A 26 0.51 -11.51 1.48
N VAL A 27 0.08 -11.01 0.31
CA VAL A 27 0.45 -11.53 -1.00
C VAL A 27 1.09 -10.39 -1.79
N ARG A 28 2.40 -10.48 -2.01
CA ARG A 28 3.15 -9.50 -2.79
C ARG A 28 3.30 -9.99 -4.23
N THR A 29 2.79 -9.24 -5.21
CA THR A 29 2.94 -9.58 -6.63
C THR A 29 4.23 -8.99 -7.24
N ALA A 30 4.53 -9.33 -8.48
CA ALA A 30 5.64 -8.75 -9.24
C ALA A 30 5.13 -7.79 -10.32
N GLY A 31 6.00 -6.92 -10.81
CA GLY A 31 5.72 -5.96 -11.87
C GLY A 31 5.09 -4.67 -11.34
N CYS A 32 5.60 -3.55 -11.85
CA CYS A 32 5.10 -2.22 -11.56
C CYS A 32 5.24 -1.37 -12.83
N ASP A 33 4.25 -0.54 -13.11
CA ASP A 33 4.28 0.43 -14.20
C ASP A 33 5.00 1.74 -13.81
N TYR A 34 5.38 1.87 -12.53
CA TYR A 34 6.19 2.95 -11.98
C TYR A 34 7.56 2.45 -11.50
N SER A 35 8.51 3.37 -11.41
CA SER A 35 9.87 3.16 -10.91
C SER A 35 10.24 4.24 -9.88
N CYS A 36 9.47 4.30 -8.78
CA CYS A 36 9.61 5.34 -7.76
C CYS A 36 11.03 5.34 -7.16
N ALA A 37 11.63 6.52 -6.99
CA ALA A 37 13.01 6.66 -6.52
C ALA A 37 13.29 6.05 -5.13
N TRP A 38 12.28 6.03 -4.26
CA TRP A 38 12.36 5.56 -2.87
C TRP A 38 11.55 4.27 -2.65
N CYS A 39 11.36 3.44 -3.68
CA CYS A 39 10.57 2.21 -3.55
C CYS A 39 11.23 1.21 -2.58
N ASP A 40 10.64 1.02 -1.39
CA ASP A 40 11.08 0.03 -0.38
C ASP A 40 11.05 -1.43 -0.87
N SER A 41 10.29 -1.67 -1.95
CA SER A 41 10.04 -2.98 -2.54
C SER A 41 10.51 -3.03 -4.00
N SER A 42 11.61 -2.34 -4.35
CA SER A 42 12.13 -2.25 -5.72
C SER A 42 12.32 -3.60 -6.41
N PHE A 43 12.68 -4.63 -5.62
CA PHE A 43 12.87 -6.01 -6.07
C PHE A 43 11.64 -6.63 -6.77
N THR A 44 10.47 -6.01 -6.64
CA THR A 44 9.24 -6.41 -7.34
C THR A 44 9.24 -6.02 -8.82
N TRP A 45 10.06 -5.05 -9.25
CA TRP A 45 10.04 -4.52 -10.63
C TRP A 45 11.42 -4.22 -11.24
N ASP A 46 12.49 -4.10 -10.44
CA ASP A 46 13.84 -3.78 -10.90
C ASP A 46 14.61 -4.98 -11.52
N GLY A 47 13.99 -6.16 -11.54
CA GLY A 47 14.56 -7.40 -12.09
C GLY A 47 15.48 -8.17 -11.13
N THR A 48 15.71 -7.69 -9.90
CA THR A 48 16.56 -8.37 -8.91
C THR A 48 15.83 -9.50 -8.17
N GLY A 49 14.50 -9.39 -8.02
CA GLY A 49 13.69 -10.41 -7.37
C GLY A 49 13.19 -11.50 -8.34
N LYS A 50 12.68 -12.59 -7.78
CA LYS A 50 12.18 -13.75 -8.54
C LYS A 50 10.74 -14.05 -8.18
N SER A 51 9.84 -13.92 -9.14
CA SER A 51 8.44 -14.27 -8.99
C SER A 51 8.15 -15.73 -9.34
N VAL A 52 7.18 -16.33 -8.67
CA VAL A 52 6.60 -17.63 -9.04
C VAL A 52 5.22 -17.41 -9.63
N SER A 53 4.97 -17.98 -10.81
CA SER A 53 3.67 -17.89 -11.48
C SER A 53 2.68 -18.90 -10.88
N LYS A 54 1.78 -18.42 -10.01
CA LYS A 54 0.82 -19.23 -9.25
C LYS A 54 -0.61 -19.02 -9.75
N ARG A 55 -1.44 -20.06 -9.73
CA ARG A 55 -2.90 -19.93 -9.83
C ARG A 55 -3.47 -19.42 -8.50
N PRO A 56 -4.63 -18.74 -8.49
CA PRO A 56 -5.28 -18.27 -7.27
C PRO A 56 -5.46 -19.34 -6.20
N GLN A 57 -5.88 -20.55 -6.58
CA GLN A 57 -5.99 -21.67 -5.63
C GLN A 57 -4.66 -22.04 -4.97
N GLU A 58 -3.55 -21.99 -5.70
CA GLU A 58 -2.21 -22.29 -5.15
C GLU A 58 -1.80 -21.24 -4.08
N ILE A 59 -2.28 -20.00 -4.22
CA ILE A 59 -2.07 -18.93 -3.23
C ILE A 59 -2.96 -19.17 -2.01
N ILE A 60 -4.22 -19.56 -2.18
CA ILE A 60 -5.13 -19.92 -1.06
C ILE A 60 -4.55 -21.07 -0.24
N ASP A 61 -4.07 -22.12 -0.90
CA ASP A 61 -3.48 -23.28 -0.22
C ASP A 61 -2.22 -22.89 0.57
N GLU A 62 -1.39 -22.01 0.03
CA GLU A 62 -0.20 -21.47 0.70
C GLU A 62 -0.56 -20.58 1.89
N LEU A 63 -1.56 -19.69 1.74
CA LEU A 63 -2.09 -18.87 2.84
C LEU A 63 -2.57 -19.74 4.00
N LYS A 64 -3.32 -20.82 3.72
CA LYS A 64 -3.75 -21.80 4.74
C LYS A 64 -2.58 -22.55 5.35
N THR A 65 -1.59 -22.92 4.54
CA THR A 65 -0.39 -23.63 5.02
C THR A 65 0.40 -22.80 6.01
N ILE A 66 0.57 -21.50 5.72
CA ILE A 66 1.36 -20.59 6.55
C ILE A 66 0.54 -20.09 7.76
N GLY A 67 -0.67 -19.58 7.51
CA GLY A 67 -1.48 -18.90 8.52
C GLY A 67 -2.41 -19.81 9.32
N GLY A 68 -2.66 -21.04 8.86
CA GLY A 68 -3.60 -21.96 9.47
C GLY A 68 -4.99 -21.34 9.59
N GLN A 69 -5.52 -21.30 10.82
CA GLN A 69 -6.81 -20.66 11.16
C GLN A 69 -6.65 -19.28 11.81
N SER A 70 -5.44 -18.70 11.81
CA SER A 70 -5.10 -17.52 12.60
C SER A 70 -5.27 -16.19 11.86
N PHE A 71 -6.03 -16.17 10.77
CA PHE A 71 -6.30 -14.96 9.98
C PHE A 71 -7.70 -15.00 9.36
N SER A 72 -8.22 -13.81 9.06
CA SER A 72 -9.48 -13.60 8.35
C SER A 72 -9.40 -12.36 7.44
N HIS A 73 -8.17 -11.95 7.10
CA HIS A 73 -7.87 -10.78 6.29
C HIS A 73 -6.60 -11.03 5.47
N VAL A 74 -6.59 -10.62 4.21
CA VAL A 74 -5.46 -10.76 3.28
C VAL A 74 -5.20 -9.43 2.59
N THR A 75 -3.96 -8.93 2.65
CA THR A 75 -3.54 -7.70 1.96
C THR A 75 -2.77 -8.07 0.70
N ILE A 76 -3.23 -7.58 -0.44
CA ILE A 76 -2.58 -7.76 -1.74
C ILE A 76 -1.82 -6.48 -2.09
N SER A 77 -0.50 -6.59 -2.30
CA SER A 77 0.39 -5.45 -2.56
C SER A 77 1.48 -5.84 -3.57
N GLY A 78 2.41 -4.91 -3.85
CA GLY A 78 3.69 -5.03 -4.58
C GLY A 78 3.65 -5.69 -5.97
N GLY A 79 4.49 -5.32 -6.94
CA GLY A 79 4.55 -3.94 -7.39
C GLY A 79 3.12 -3.41 -7.53
N ASN A 80 2.57 -3.20 -8.72
CA ASN A 80 1.17 -2.77 -8.86
C ASN A 80 0.25 -3.99 -9.07
N PRO A 81 -0.58 -4.38 -8.08
CA PRO A 81 -1.48 -5.53 -8.23
C PRO A 81 -2.48 -5.32 -9.38
N ALA A 82 -2.84 -4.07 -9.68
CA ALA A 82 -3.80 -3.73 -10.72
C ALA A 82 -3.36 -4.10 -12.15
N LEU A 83 -2.10 -4.51 -12.35
CA LEU A 83 -1.62 -5.10 -13.61
C LEU A 83 -2.15 -6.52 -13.84
N HIS A 84 -2.63 -7.21 -12.79
CA HIS A 84 -2.90 -8.64 -12.83
C HIS A 84 -4.40 -8.96 -12.74
N LYS A 85 -5.00 -9.33 -13.88
CA LYS A 85 -6.41 -9.76 -13.94
C LYS A 85 -6.71 -11.00 -13.09
N GLY A 86 -5.71 -11.84 -12.83
CA GLY A 86 -5.85 -13.05 -12.02
C GLY A 86 -6.25 -12.77 -10.57
N ILE A 87 -6.03 -11.55 -10.07
CA ILE A 87 -6.39 -11.17 -8.69
C ILE A 87 -7.90 -11.26 -8.46
N GLY A 88 -8.75 -10.99 -9.46
CA GLY A 88 -10.19 -11.07 -9.26
C GLY A 88 -10.67 -12.46 -8.81
N GLU A 89 -10.08 -13.52 -9.36
CA GLU A 89 -10.36 -14.90 -8.94
C GLU A 89 -9.79 -15.20 -7.55
N LEU A 90 -8.65 -14.58 -7.17
CA LEU A 90 -8.11 -14.70 -5.81
C LEU A 90 -9.02 -14.02 -4.77
N VAL A 91 -9.57 -12.85 -5.08
CA VAL A 91 -10.54 -12.15 -4.21
C VAL A 91 -11.77 -13.01 -3.98
N ASP A 92 -12.35 -13.56 -5.07
CA ASP A 92 -13.53 -14.44 -4.98
C ASP A 92 -13.27 -15.65 -4.07
N LEU A 93 -12.08 -16.25 -4.16
CA LEU A 93 -11.70 -17.38 -3.31
C LEU A 93 -11.47 -16.98 -1.85
N CYS A 94 -10.84 -15.83 -1.58
CA CYS A 94 -10.70 -15.31 -0.21
C CYS A 94 -12.07 -15.08 0.45
N HIS A 95 -13.00 -14.48 -0.29
CA HIS A 95 -14.36 -14.26 0.19
C HIS A 95 -15.13 -15.57 0.43
N ALA A 96 -14.91 -16.60 -0.39
CA ALA A 96 -15.49 -17.93 -0.16
C ALA A 96 -15.00 -18.59 1.14
N GLU A 97 -13.79 -18.25 1.60
CA GLU A 97 -13.24 -18.66 2.91
C GLU A 97 -13.72 -17.76 4.07
N GLY A 98 -14.48 -16.70 3.77
CA GLY A 98 -14.92 -15.70 4.74
C GLY A 98 -13.83 -14.70 5.15
N TRP A 99 -12.77 -14.56 4.35
CA TRP A 99 -11.69 -13.59 4.60
C TRP A 99 -11.95 -12.28 3.87
N LYS A 100 -11.67 -11.15 4.54
CA LYS A 100 -11.63 -9.84 3.89
C LYS A 100 -10.35 -9.65 3.08
N VAL A 101 -10.42 -8.79 2.07
CA VAL A 101 -9.27 -8.46 1.22
C VAL A 101 -9.01 -6.96 1.20
N ALA A 102 -7.76 -6.57 1.44
CA ALA A 102 -7.26 -5.23 1.19
C ALA A 102 -6.36 -5.18 -0.05
N VAL A 103 -6.30 -4.03 -0.74
CA VAL A 103 -5.37 -3.81 -1.84
C VAL A 103 -4.65 -2.47 -1.72
N GLU A 104 -3.36 -2.48 -2.07
CA GLU A 104 -2.54 -1.27 -2.21
C GLU A 104 -2.19 -1.06 -3.69
N THR A 105 -2.52 0.11 -4.27
CA THR A 105 -2.18 0.45 -5.66
C THR A 105 -1.92 1.94 -5.83
N GLN A 106 -1.13 2.33 -6.82
CA GLN A 106 -0.93 3.73 -7.21
C GLN A 106 -2.02 4.30 -8.16
N ALA A 107 -3.11 3.56 -8.40
CA ALA A 107 -4.28 4.01 -9.17
C ALA A 107 -4.01 4.34 -10.66
N THR A 108 -3.10 3.61 -11.32
CA THR A 108 -2.71 3.84 -12.72
C THR A 108 -3.34 2.88 -13.73
N PHE A 109 -3.91 1.77 -13.26
CA PHE A 109 -4.52 0.72 -14.08
C PHE A 109 -5.85 0.25 -13.45
N TRP A 110 -6.97 0.47 -14.13
CA TRP A 110 -8.27 0.03 -13.63
C TRP A 110 -8.49 -1.48 -13.80
N GLN A 111 -9.12 -2.11 -12.81
CA GLN A 111 -9.64 -3.48 -12.88
C GLN A 111 -10.99 -3.55 -12.17
N ASP A 112 -11.98 -4.23 -12.78
CA ASP A 112 -13.32 -4.32 -12.19
C ASP A 112 -13.35 -5.11 -10.88
N TRP A 113 -12.35 -5.97 -10.63
CA TRP A 113 -12.25 -6.67 -9.34
C TRP A 113 -11.97 -5.72 -8.17
N LEU A 114 -11.53 -4.48 -8.40
CA LEU A 114 -11.39 -3.48 -7.34
C LEU A 114 -12.72 -3.23 -6.61
N LEU A 115 -13.84 -3.32 -7.32
CA LEU A 115 -15.18 -3.16 -6.74
C LEU A 115 -15.56 -4.26 -5.74
N LYS A 116 -14.78 -5.36 -5.70
CA LYS A 116 -14.95 -6.45 -4.74
C LYS A 116 -14.03 -6.33 -3.53
N ILE A 117 -13.10 -5.38 -3.49
CA ILE A 117 -12.13 -5.26 -2.41
C ILE A 117 -12.80 -4.61 -1.18
N ASP A 118 -12.51 -5.14 0.01
CA ASP A 118 -13.07 -4.65 1.27
C ASP A 118 -12.39 -3.37 1.77
N ASP A 119 -11.08 -3.22 1.53
CA ASP A 119 -10.27 -2.07 1.95
C ASP A 119 -9.31 -1.65 0.82
N ILE A 120 -9.58 -0.52 0.16
CA ILE A 120 -8.79 -0.05 -0.99
C ILE A 120 -7.94 1.14 -0.60
N THR A 121 -6.61 0.99 -0.64
CA THR A 121 -5.69 2.12 -0.50
C THR A 121 -5.17 2.52 -1.87
N LEU A 122 -5.50 3.74 -2.29
CA LEU A 122 -4.91 4.38 -3.45
C LEU A 122 -3.79 5.31 -3.02
N SER A 123 -2.60 5.15 -3.60
CA SER A 123 -1.44 5.96 -3.26
C SER A 123 -0.87 6.63 -4.51
N PRO A 124 -1.47 7.75 -4.96
CA PRO A 124 -0.85 8.65 -5.93
C PRO A 124 0.55 9.03 -5.45
N LYS A 125 1.51 9.08 -6.38
CA LYS A 125 2.92 9.27 -6.02
C LYS A 125 3.31 10.75 -6.14
N PRO A 126 3.95 11.32 -5.11
CA PRO A 126 4.30 12.73 -5.08
C PRO A 126 5.60 13.00 -5.88
N PRO A 127 6.00 14.27 -6.08
CA PRO A 127 7.16 14.65 -6.88
C PRO A 127 8.50 14.02 -6.45
N SER A 128 8.73 13.79 -5.14
CA SER A 128 9.95 13.14 -4.66
C SER A 128 10.16 11.74 -5.25
N SER A 129 9.07 11.05 -5.64
CA SER A 129 9.11 9.73 -6.27
C SER A 129 9.68 9.73 -7.69
N LYS A 130 9.79 10.92 -8.32
CA LYS A 130 10.12 11.13 -9.74
C LYS A 130 9.08 10.62 -10.73
N MET A 131 7.91 10.19 -10.25
CA MET A 131 6.76 9.82 -11.08
C MET A 131 5.83 11.00 -11.28
N ILE A 132 5.03 10.97 -12.35
CA ILE A 132 4.00 11.96 -12.65
C ILE A 132 2.64 11.30 -12.43
N THR A 133 1.86 11.84 -11.50
CA THR A 133 0.48 11.38 -11.25
C THR A 133 -0.42 11.80 -12.42
N ASP A 134 -1.12 10.82 -12.99
CA ASP A 134 -2.14 11.02 -14.03
C ASP A 134 -3.49 11.25 -13.36
N PHE A 135 -3.91 12.51 -13.27
CA PHE A 135 -5.14 12.88 -12.57
C PHE A 135 -6.41 12.44 -13.30
N ASP A 136 -6.38 12.28 -14.63
CA ASP A 136 -7.56 11.79 -15.38
C ASP A 136 -7.85 10.33 -15.00
N LYS A 137 -6.80 9.53 -14.80
CA LYS A 137 -6.94 8.17 -14.27
C LYS A 137 -7.38 8.17 -12.82
N LEU A 138 -6.81 9.04 -11.99
CA LEU A 138 -7.19 9.10 -10.58
C LEU A 138 -8.66 9.51 -10.42
N ASP A 139 -9.14 10.46 -11.22
CA ASP A 139 -10.56 10.85 -11.26
C ASP A 139 -11.46 9.67 -11.61
N LEU A 140 -11.09 8.85 -12.60
CA LEU A 140 -11.83 7.63 -12.96
C LEU A 140 -11.91 6.66 -11.77
N PHE A 141 -10.83 6.50 -11.00
CA PHE A 141 -10.85 5.68 -9.79
C PHE A 141 -11.80 6.25 -8.74
N MET A 142 -11.73 7.56 -8.49
CA MET A 142 -12.59 8.24 -7.52
C MET A 142 -14.08 8.13 -7.86
N GLU A 143 -14.43 8.28 -9.15
CA GLU A 143 -15.80 8.10 -9.63
C GLU A 143 -16.30 6.68 -9.37
N LYS A 144 -15.54 5.68 -9.83
CA LYS A 144 -15.95 4.27 -9.78
C LYS A 144 -15.93 3.66 -8.37
N LEU A 145 -15.12 4.20 -7.48
CA LEU A 145 -14.95 3.71 -6.11
C LEU A 145 -15.77 4.50 -5.08
N SER A 146 -16.63 5.42 -5.53
CA SER A 146 -17.42 6.31 -4.66
C SER A 146 -18.29 5.58 -3.61
N ASP A 147 -18.79 4.39 -3.92
CA ASP A 147 -19.59 3.55 -3.00
C ASP A 147 -18.77 2.44 -2.32
N THR A 148 -17.44 2.47 -2.45
CA THR A 148 -16.54 1.48 -1.86
C THR A 148 -15.78 2.05 -0.67
N ASN A 149 -15.19 1.17 0.14
CA ASN A 149 -14.33 1.57 1.25
C ASN A 149 -12.91 1.85 0.73
N ALA A 150 -12.76 3.00 0.05
CA ALA A 150 -11.49 3.46 -0.52
C ALA A 150 -10.89 4.63 0.28
N SER A 151 -9.57 4.73 0.29
CA SER A 151 -8.82 5.82 0.92
C SER A 151 -7.66 6.29 0.03
N LEU A 152 -7.24 7.53 0.24
CA LEU A 152 -6.06 8.11 -0.38
C LEU A 152 -4.92 8.18 0.64
N LYS A 153 -3.73 7.72 0.25
CA LYS A 153 -2.52 7.72 1.09
C LYS A 153 -1.32 8.29 0.35
N ILE A 154 -0.86 9.47 0.75
CA ILE A 154 0.30 10.13 0.16
C ILE A 154 1.50 10.00 1.10
N VAL A 155 2.61 9.49 0.55
CA VAL A 155 3.88 9.40 1.28
C VAL A 155 4.58 10.74 1.18
N ILE A 156 5.12 11.26 2.28
CA ILE A 156 5.70 12.61 2.35
C ILE A 156 7.18 12.51 2.69
N PHE A 157 8.03 12.98 1.77
CA PHE A 157 9.47 13.10 2.03
C PHE A 157 9.91 14.52 2.38
N ASP A 158 9.24 15.52 1.80
CA ASP A 158 9.58 16.93 1.93
C ASP A 158 8.32 17.83 1.83
N GLU A 159 8.51 19.15 1.87
CA GLU A 159 7.41 20.12 1.77
C GLU A 159 6.77 20.16 0.37
N GLU A 160 7.48 19.74 -0.68
CA GLU A 160 6.92 19.66 -2.03
C GLU A 160 5.90 18.53 -2.12
N ASP A 161 6.23 17.37 -1.54
CA ASP A 161 5.29 16.26 -1.39
C ASP A 161 4.08 16.64 -0.51
N PHE A 162 4.29 17.42 0.55
CA PHE A 162 3.20 17.89 1.41
C PHE A 162 2.23 18.81 0.66
N LYS A 163 2.75 19.75 -0.15
CA LYS A 163 1.91 20.60 -1.02
C LYS A 163 1.14 19.79 -2.05
N PHE A 164 1.80 18.80 -2.67
CA PHE A 164 1.12 17.86 -3.56
C PHE A 164 -0.01 17.13 -2.82
N ALA A 165 0.20 16.70 -1.57
CA ALA A 165 -0.85 16.08 -0.79
C ALA A 165 -2.02 17.03 -0.49
N GLU A 166 -1.76 18.32 -0.22
CA GLU A 166 -2.81 19.34 -0.06
C GLU A 166 -3.64 19.48 -1.36
N GLU A 167 -2.98 19.52 -2.52
CA GLU A 167 -3.65 19.59 -3.83
C GLU A 167 -4.55 18.37 -4.07
N VAL A 168 -4.08 17.16 -3.76
CA VAL A 168 -4.87 15.93 -3.90
C VAL A 168 -6.03 15.93 -2.91
N HIS A 169 -5.82 16.35 -1.66
CA HIS A 169 -6.87 16.39 -0.64
C HIS A 169 -7.99 17.37 -1.02
N LEU A 170 -7.63 18.57 -1.50
CA LEU A 170 -8.59 19.56 -1.99
C LEU A 170 -9.39 19.07 -3.22
N ARG A 171 -8.77 18.26 -4.09
CA ARG A 171 -9.43 17.68 -5.26
C ARG A 171 -10.48 16.63 -4.88
N TYR A 172 -10.24 15.87 -3.81
CA TYR A 172 -11.12 14.77 -3.37
C TYR A 172 -11.52 14.90 -1.89
N PRO A 173 -12.27 15.96 -1.53
CA PRO A 173 -12.48 16.36 -0.13
C PRO A 173 -13.32 15.38 0.69
N SER A 174 -14.05 14.46 0.05
CA SER A 174 -14.89 13.46 0.72
C SER A 174 -14.20 12.12 0.92
N VAL A 175 -12.97 11.95 0.44
CA VAL A 175 -12.27 10.67 0.48
C VAL A 175 -11.37 10.63 1.71
N PRO A 176 -11.45 9.59 2.56
CA PRO A 176 -10.56 9.44 3.71
C PRO A 176 -9.09 9.60 3.31
N PHE A 177 -8.40 10.56 3.93
CA PHE A 177 -7.08 10.98 3.49
C PHE A 177 -6.00 10.70 4.55
N TYR A 178 -4.88 10.18 4.10
CA TYR A 178 -3.78 9.70 4.94
C TYR A 178 -2.45 10.29 4.47
N LEU A 179 -1.70 10.84 5.41
CA LEU A 179 -0.31 11.24 5.21
C LEU A 179 0.59 10.17 5.82
N GLN A 180 1.56 9.69 5.06
CA GLN A 180 2.51 8.68 5.51
C GLN A 180 3.93 9.24 5.51
N VAL A 181 4.67 8.99 6.59
CA VAL A 181 6.11 9.33 6.65
C VAL A 181 6.88 8.51 5.61
N GLY A 182 7.67 9.18 4.77
CA GLY A 182 8.60 8.52 3.86
C GLY A 182 9.79 7.89 4.59
N ASN A 183 10.22 6.71 4.15
CA ASN A 183 11.48 6.09 4.57
C ASN A 183 12.58 6.38 3.54
N ASP A 184 13.53 7.25 3.88
CA ASP A 184 14.66 7.67 3.06
C ASP A 184 15.88 6.75 3.15
N ASP A 185 15.88 5.77 4.05
CA ASP A 185 16.91 4.73 4.12
C ASP A 185 16.27 3.35 4.17
N THR A 186 15.91 2.83 3.00
CA THR A 186 15.34 1.50 2.83
C THR A 186 16.40 0.39 2.83
N THR A 187 17.68 0.72 3.06
CA THR A 187 18.81 -0.21 2.92
C THR A 187 19.54 -0.49 4.21
N THR A 188 19.48 0.43 5.18
CA THR A 188 20.09 0.22 6.48
C THR A 188 19.55 -1.02 7.18
N THR A 189 20.45 -1.71 7.88
CA THR A 189 20.12 -2.81 8.78
C THR A 189 20.33 -2.42 10.25
N ASP A 190 20.59 -1.14 10.53
CA ASP A 190 20.78 -0.61 11.88
C ASP A 190 19.49 0.05 12.38
N ASP A 191 18.64 -0.74 13.02
CA ASP A 191 17.36 -0.30 13.57
C ASP A 191 17.53 0.77 14.67
N ALA A 192 18.67 0.80 15.36
CA ALA A 192 18.95 1.80 16.40
C ALA A 192 19.17 3.20 15.81
N VAL A 193 19.51 3.28 14.52
CA VAL A 193 19.61 4.54 13.76
C VAL A 193 18.31 4.83 13.03
N LEU A 194 17.72 3.83 12.38
CA LEU A 194 16.52 4.00 11.54
C LEU A 194 15.30 4.45 12.36
N ILE A 195 15.02 3.80 13.49
CA ILE A 195 13.79 4.05 14.25
C ILE A 195 13.74 5.48 14.80
N PRO A 196 14.77 6.01 15.51
CA PRO A 196 14.76 7.39 15.96
C PRO A 196 14.67 8.41 14.82
N HIS A 197 15.29 8.10 13.67
CA HIS A 197 15.20 8.93 12.47
C HIS A 197 13.77 9.01 11.93
N LEU A 198 13.10 7.87 11.75
CA LEU A 198 11.71 7.83 11.29
C LEU A 198 10.76 8.52 12.28
N LEU A 199 10.98 8.37 13.59
CA LEU A 199 10.17 9.07 14.61
C LEU A 199 10.34 10.59 14.54
N LYS A 200 11.57 11.09 14.31
CA LYS A 200 11.81 12.52 14.12
C LYS A 200 11.13 13.05 12.85
N ARG A 201 11.14 12.26 11.76
CA ARG A 201 10.40 12.60 10.54
C ARG A 201 8.89 12.58 10.75
N PHE A 202 8.41 11.66 11.59
CA PHE A 202 6.99 11.61 11.95
C PHE A 202 6.54 12.83 12.74
N GLU A 203 7.33 13.26 13.74
CA GLU A 203 7.09 14.50 14.48
C GLU A 203 7.04 15.72 13.53
N TRP A 204 8.01 15.85 12.62
CA TRP A 204 8.01 16.91 11.61
C TRP A 204 6.74 16.91 10.74
N LEU A 205 6.29 15.73 10.28
CA LEU A 205 5.09 15.64 9.46
C LEU A 205 3.82 15.99 10.25
N ILE A 206 3.76 15.62 11.54
CA ILE A 206 2.67 16.02 12.44
C ILE A 206 2.63 17.54 12.57
N ASP A 207 3.78 18.19 12.80
CA ASP A 207 3.85 19.64 12.93
C ASP A 207 3.37 20.37 11.66
N LEU A 208 3.73 19.85 10.47
CA LEU A 208 3.22 20.38 9.20
C LEU A 208 1.70 20.24 9.07
N ALA A 209 1.16 19.05 9.38
CA ALA A 209 -0.27 18.79 9.29
C ALA A 209 -1.08 19.64 10.28
N VAL A 210 -0.61 19.78 11.52
CA VAL A 210 -1.25 20.61 12.56
C VAL A 210 -1.28 22.08 12.18
N ALA A 211 -0.26 22.57 11.47
CA ALA A 211 -0.19 23.95 11.01
C ALA A 211 -1.08 24.23 9.76
N SER A 212 -1.53 23.20 9.04
CA SER A 212 -2.29 23.35 7.80
C SER A 212 -3.81 23.24 8.03
N PRO A 213 -4.59 24.31 7.78
CA PRO A 213 -6.05 24.23 7.83
C PRO A 213 -6.65 23.40 6.68
N ILE A 214 -5.88 23.14 5.62
CA ILE A 214 -6.30 22.24 4.53
C ILE A 214 -6.33 20.80 5.05
N MET A 215 -5.43 20.44 5.96
CA MET A 215 -5.25 19.08 6.46
C MET A 215 -6.06 18.77 7.74
N ASN A 216 -7.18 19.46 7.98
CA ASN A 216 -7.97 19.26 9.20
C ASN A 216 -8.56 17.84 9.33
N ASP A 217 -8.97 17.21 8.22
CA ASP A 217 -9.55 15.86 8.19
C ASP A 217 -8.61 14.83 7.56
N VAL A 218 -7.36 14.82 8.02
CA VAL A 218 -6.36 13.81 7.60
C VAL A 218 -5.87 12.98 8.77
N LYS A 219 -5.39 11.77 8.46
CA LYS A 219 -4.68 10.92 9.43
C LYS A 219 -3.20 10.89 9.10
N VAL A 220 -2.36 11.32 10.04
CA VAL A 220 -0.90 11.28 9.90
C VAL A 220 -0.37 10.02 10.55
N LEU A 221 0.24 9.13 9.78
CA LEU A 221 0.69 7.82 10.24
C LEU A 221 2.15 7.54 9.86
N PRO A 222 2.91 6.80 10.69
CA PRO A 222 4.18 6.22 10.29
C PRO A 222 3.96 4.88 9.55
N GLN A 223 5.04 4.26 9.10
CA GLN A 223 5.05 2.83 8.77
C GLN A 223 5.28 2.03 10.06
N LEU A 224 4.22 1.52 10.68
CA LEU A 224 4.33 0.84 11.99
C LEU A 224 5.27 -0.38 11.93
N HIS A 225 5.25 -1.14 10.84
CA HIS A 225 6.14 -2.29 10.66
C HIS A 225 7.61 -1.88 10.62
N ALA A 226 7.95 -0.72 10.04
CA ALA A 226 9.33 -0.22 10.00
C ALA A 226 9.82 0.24 11.38
N LEU A 227 8.92 0.73 12.23
CA LEU A 227 9.23 1.06 13.63
C LEU A 227 9.46 -0.19 14.51
N VAL A 228 8.93 -1.35 14.11
CA VAL A 228 9.05 -2.61 14.88
C VAL A 228 10.17 -3.51 14.35
N TRP A 229 10.35 -3.57 13.04
CA TRP A 229 11.25 -4.53 12.38
C TRP A 229 12.22 -3.89 11.36
N GLY A 230 12.28 -2.56 11.29
CA GLY A 230 13.13 -1.85 10.33
C GLY A 230 12.80 -2.21 8.88
N ASN A 231 13.83 -2.39 8.07
CA ASN A 231 13.71 -2.76 6.64
C ASN A 231 13.58 -4.27 6.40
N ARG A 232 13.26 -5.06 7.44
CA ARG A 232 13.13 -6.50 7.33
C ARG A 232 11.95 -6.87 6.41
N ARG A 233 12.18 -7.85 5.54
CA ARG A 233 11.15 -8.41 4.64
C ARG A 233 10.41 -9.59 5.28
N GLY A 234 9.21 -9.86 4.78
CA GLY A 234 8.40 -11.02 5.15
C GLY A 234 7.90 -10.98 6.60
N VAL A 235 7.75 -9.79 7.17
CA VAL A 235 7.26 -9.53 8.53
C VAL A 235 5.99 -8.73 8.52
#